data_AF-A0A1R3VS90-F1
#
_entry.id   AF-A0A1R3VS90-F1
#
_cell.length_a   1.000
_cell.length_b   1.000
_cell.length_c   1.000
_cell.angle_alpha   90.00
_cell.angle_beta   90.00
_cell.angle_gamma   90.00
#
_symmetry.space_group_name_H-M   'P 1'
#
loop_
_entity.id
_entity.type
_entity.pdbx_description
1 polymer ?
#
loop_
_entity_poly.entity_id
_entity_poly.type
_entity_poly.pdbx_seq_one_letter_code
_entity_poly.pdbx_strand_id
1 'polypeptide(L)'
;MFDTLMAYLLAPWHLRQMPSATPEDKIARAAWCRDHCTSFAGRWMIIAVVMLFVQLSPLGFLFVWGGWPILALGFLSSFSMGIAHLVAQIISQKKAGPPRIDEPVEFPRDEE
;
A
#
# COMPACT_ATOMS: atom_id res chain seq x y z
N MET A 1 -4.13 21.92 6.70
CA MET A 1 -2.85 21.59 6.00
C MET A 1 -2.09 20.48 6.72
N PHE A 2 -1.98 20.50 8.05
CA PHE A 2 -1.40 19.40 8.84
C PHE A 2 -2.28 18.13 8.84
N ASP A 3 -3.61 18.27 8.91
CA ASP A 3 -4.56 17.16 8.73
C ASP A 3 -4.45 16.51 7.34
N THR A 4 -4.06 17.31 6.35
CA THR A 4 -3.88 16.90 4.95
C THR A 4 -2.62 16.02 4.78
N LEU A 5 -1.56 16.22 5.55
CA LEU A 5 -0.35 15.37 5.54
C LEU A 5 -0.51 14.09 6.36
N MET A 6 -1.24 14.15 7.48
CA MET A 6 -1.65 12.95 8.23
C MET A 6 -2.59 12.05 7.42
N ALA A 7 -3.41 12.68 6.58
CA ALA A 7 -4.17 12.03 5.53
C ALA A 7 -3.35 11.60 4.29
N TYR A 8 -2.02 11.72 4.26
CA TYR A 8 -1.17 11.12 3.21
C TYR A 8 -0.41 9.87 3.70
N LEU A 9 -0.27 9.72 5.03
CA LEU A 9 0.28 8.52 5.70
C LEU A 9 -0.75 7.41 5.94
N LEU A 10 -2.04 7.77 6.11
CA LEU A 10 -3.26 7.17 5.54
C LEU A 10 -3.41 5.62 5.41
N ALA A 11 -2.61 4.82 6.13
CA ALA A 11 -2.99 3.50 6.61
C ALA A 11 -4.21 3.57 7.53
N PRO A 12 -4.28 4.50 8.50
CA PRO A 12 -5.41 4.53 9.45
C PRO A 12 -6.76 4.78 8.79
N TRP A 13 -6.82 5.61 7.74
CA TRP A 13 -8.09 5.94 7.08
C TRP A 13 -8.64 4.79 6.24
N HIS A 14 -7.78 4.11 5.48
CA HIS A 14 -8.16 2.89 4.80
C HIS A 14 -8.47 1.78 5.81
N LEU A 15 -7.66 1.62 6.86
CA LEU A 15 -7.93 0.65 7.93
C LEU A 15 -9.22 0.93 8.69
N ARG A 16 -9.67 2.19 8.77
CA ARG A 16 -10.97 2.56 9.37
C ARG A 16 -12.16 1.96 8.60
N GLN A 17 -11.99 1.71 7.30
CA GLN A 17 -13.01 1.07 6.46
C GLN A 17 -12.79 -0.45 6.33
N MET A 18 -11.76 -0.99 6.98
CA MET A 18 -11.49 -2.42 6.94
C MET A 18 -12.59 -3.17 7.72
N PRO A 19 -13.21 -4.21 7.13
CA PRO A 19 -14.15 -5.07 7.85
C PRO A 19 -13.52 -5.68 9.10
N SER A 20 -14.36 -5.96 10.10
CA SER A 20 -13.89 -6.43 11.40
C SER A 20 -13.20 -7.80 11.29
N ALA A 21 -12.43 -8.18 12.32
CA ALA A 21 -11.74 -9.47 12.34
C ALA A 21 -12.65 -10.63 12.81
N THR A 22 -13.97 -10.46 12.80
CA THR A 22 -14.92 -11.50 13.20
C THR A 22 -14.92 -12.67 12.21
N PRO A 23 -15.36 -13.87 12.62
CA PRO A 23 -15.49 -15.02 11.73
C PRO A 23 -16.39 -14.75 10.51
N GLU A 24 -17.43 -13.94 10.70
CA GLU A 24 -18.44 -13.59 9.69
C GLU A 24 -17.86 -12.68 8.60
N ASP A 25 -16.99 -11.73 8.98
CA ASP A 25 -16.41 -10.74 8.06
C ASP A 25 -15.15 -11.22 7.32
N LYS A 26 -14.72 -12.48 7.51
CA LYS A 26 -13.47 -12.99 6.93
C LYS A 26 -13.37 -12.82 5.42
N ILE A 27 -14.47 -13.06 4.70
CA ILE A 27 -14.51 -12.94 3.23
C ILE A 27 -14.54 -11.47 2.81
N ALA A 28 -15.36 -10.64 3.46
CA ALA A 28 -15.40 -9.20 3.20
C ALA A 28 -14.04 -8.56 3.43
N ARG A 29 -13.33 -8.98 4.48
CA ARG A 29 -11.98 -8.51 4.79
C ARG A 29 -10.95 -8.95 3.75
N ALA A 30 -11.07 -10.18 3.22
CA ALA A 30 -10.22 -10.65 2.14
C ALA A 30 -10.47 -9.86 0.84
N ALA A 31 -11.73 -9.60 0.49
CA ALA A 31 -12.06 -8.74 -0.64
C ALA A 31 -11.50 -7.32 -0.46
N TRP A 32 -11.65 -6.76 0.75
CA TRP A 32 -11.11 -5.44 1.07
C TRP A 32 -9.58 -5.39 0.91
N CYS A 33 -8.83 -6.37 1.42
CA CYS A 33 -7.38 -6.40 1.23
C CYS A 33 -7.01 -6.58 -0.24
N ARG A 34 -7.71 -7.41 -1.00
CA ARG A 34 -7.44 -7.55 -2.44
C ARG A 34 -7.48 -6.20 -3.14
N ASP A 35 -8.47 -5.37 -2.79
CA ASP A 35 -8.74 -4.11 -3.48
C ASP A 35 -7.83 -2.96 -3.00
N HIS A 36 -7.30 -3.03 -1.77
CA HIS A 36 -6.55 -1.92 -1.14
C HIS A 36 -5.07 -2.24 -0.83
N CYS A 37 -4.68 -3.52 -0.73
CA CYS A 37 -3.33 -3.91 -0.32
C CYS A 37 -2.25 -3.46 -1.32
N THR A 38 -2.56 -3.34 -2.62
CA THR A 38 -1.63 -2.76 -3.62
C THR A 38 -1.32 -1.29 -3.34
N SER A 39 -2.31 -0.51 -2.92
CA SER A 39 -2.12 0.92 -2.61
C SER A 39 -1.15 1.11 -1.45
N PHE A 40 -1.25 0.26 -0.42
CA PHE A 40 -0.28 0.26 0.67
C PHE A 40 1.10 -0.22 0.24
N ALA A 41 1.16 -1.29 -0.55
CA ALA A 41 2.41 -1.79 -1.09
C ALA A 41 3.14 -0.69 -1.86
N GLY A 42 2.45 0.00 -2.78
CA GLY A 42 3.01 1.09 -3.57
C GLY A 42 3.58 2.21 -2.70
N ARG A 43 2.86 2.66 -1.66
CA ARG A 43 3.34 3.70 -0.74
C ARG A 43 4.64 3.30 -0.04
N TRP A 44 4.69 2.07 0.49
CA TRP A 44 5.89 1.54 1.15
C TRP A 44 7.07 1.38 0.18
N MET A 45 6.79 0.95 -1.06
CA MET A 45 7.82 0.82 -2.10
C MET A 45 8.38 2.19 -2.50
N ILE A 46 7.55 3.22 -2.63
CA ILE A 46 8.00 4.60 -2.90
C ILE A 46 8.91 5.09 -1.77
N ILE A 47 8.49 4.92 -0.51
CA ILE A 47 9.31 5.31 0.66
C ILE A 47 10.67 4.58 0.62
N ALA A 48 10.66 3.27 0.39
CA ALA A 48 11.89 2.47 0.29
C ALA A 48 12.81 3.01 -0.81
N VAL A 49 12.29 3.18 -2.02
CA VAL A 49 13.05 3.67 -3.17
C VAL A 49 13.65 5.05 -2.90
N VAL A 50 12.87 5.98 -2.33
CA VAL A 50 13.38 7.31 -1.94
C VAL A 50 14.50 7.19 -0.92
N MET A 51 14.33 6.38 0.13
CA MET A 51 15.38 6.16 1.14
C MET A 51 16.66 5.60 0.52
N LEU A 52 16.54 4.65 -0.40
CA LEU A 52 17.68 4.07 -1.11
C LEU A 52 18.40 5.11 -1.95
N PHE A 53 17.68 5.89 -2.77
CA PHE A 53 18.30 6.91 -3.62
C PHE A 53 18.96 8.03 -2.80
N VAL A 54 18.33 8.48 -1.72
CA VAL A 54 18.95 9.47 -0.82
C VAL A 54 20.23 8.89 -0.20
N GLN A 55 20.20 7.64 0.28
CA GLN A 55 21.36 6.99 0.89
C GLN A 55 22.53 6.79 -0.08
N LEU A 56 22.25 6.50 -1.35
CA LEU A 56 23.27 6.32 -2.39
C LEU A 56 23.80 7.65 -2.94
N SER A 57 23.06 8.75 -2.76
CA SER A 57 23.49 10.08 -3.13
C SER A 57 24.52 10.66 -2.12
N PRO A 58 25.22 11.74 -2.47
CA PRO A 58 26.06 12.46 -1.49
C PRO A 58 25.30 12.96 -0.25
N LEU A 59 23.98 13.15 -0.33
CA LEU A 59 23.16 13.51 0.84
C LEU A 59 23.09 12.36 1.86
N GLY A 60 23.35 11.13 1.45
CA GLY A 60 23.33 9.94 2.31
C GLY A 60 24.32 10.02 3.48
N PHE A 61 25.42 10.77 3.34
CA PHE A 61 26.37 11.01 4.42
C PHE A 61 25.76 11.75 5.62
N LEU A 62 24.72 12.58 5.40
CA LEU A 62 23.99 13.26 6.47
C LEU A 62 23.19 12.28 7.35
N PHE A 63 22.95 11.06 6.87
CA PHE A 63 22.16 10.04 7.53
C PHE A 63 22.99 8.86 8.03
N VAL A 64 24.31 9.05 8.16
CA VAL A 64 25.20 8.09 8.83
C VAL A 64 25.31 8.48 10.30
N TRP A 65 24.76 7.66 11.19
CA TRP A 65 24.81 7.90 12.64
C TRP A 65 25.67 6.84 13.32
N GLY A 66 26.80 7.24 13.90
CA GLY A 66 27.69 6.30 14.60
C GLY A 66 28.21 5.16 13.70
N GLY A 67 28.39 5.42 12.40
CA GLY A 67 28.80 4.42 11.41
C GLY A 67 27.66 3.62 10.77
N TRP A 68 26.41 3.81 11.22
CA TRP A 68 25.25 3.09 10.69
C TRP A 68 24.56 3.89 9.58
N PRO A 69 24.31 3.29 8.40
CA PRO A 69 23.58 3.94 7.30
C PRO A 69 22.07 3.89 7.56
N ILE A 70 21.55 4.89 8.28
CA ILE A 70 20.18 4.85 8.83
C ILE A 70 19.12 4.72 7.72
N LEU A 71 19.30 5.37 6.58
CA LEU A 71 18.35 5.25 5.48
C LEU A 71 18.43 3.90 4.76
N ALA A 72 19.59 3.25 4.70
CA ALA A 72 19.69 1.88 4.19
C ALA A 72 18.91 0.90 5.08
N LEU A 73 18.98 1.06 6.41
CA LEU A 73 18.20 0.26 7.34
C LEU A 73 16.70 0.54 7.19
N GLY A 74 16.31 1.81 7.07
CA GLY A 74 14.93 2.22 6.79
C GLY A 74 14.39 1.69 5.46
N PHE A 75 15.24 1.61 4.43
CA PHE A 75 14.92 0.97 3.16
C PHE A 75 14.52 -0.50 3.36
N LEU A 76 15.31 -1.28 4.11
CA LEU A 76 15.00 -2.69 4.35
C LEU A 76 13.62 -2.85 5.00
N SER A 77 13.34 -2.08 6.06
CA SER A 77 12.05 -2.12 6.74
C SER A 77 10.89 -1.72 5.81
N SER A 78 11.05 -0.62 5.07
CA SER A 78 10.01 -0.10 4.17
C SER A 78 9.75 -1.06 3.01
N PHE A 79 10.81 -1.62 2.43
CA PHE A 79 10.72 -2.60 1.35
C PHE A 79 10.04 -3.88 1.83
N SER A 80 10.42 -4.42 2.99
CA SER A 80 9.76 -5.59 3.59
C SER A 80 8.26 -5.35 3.80
N MET A 81 7.86 -4.16 4.26
CA MET A 81 6.44 -3.82 4.37
C MET A 81 5.73 -3.75 3.02
N GLY A 82 6.37 -3.19 1.98
CA GLY A 82 5.84 -3.19 0.63
C GLY A 82 5.55 -4.62 0.13
N ILE A 83 6.54 -5.51 0.27
CA ILE A 83 6.42 -6.93 -0.09
C ILE A 83 5.33 -7.63 0.73
N ALA A 84 5.26 -7.40 2.03
CA ALA A 84 4.24 -8.01 2.89
C ALA A 84 2.81 -7.68 2.42
N HIS A 85 2.56 -6.44 1.97
CA HIS A 85 1.25 -6.05 1.43
C HIS A 85 0.95 -6.69 0.07
N LEU A 86 1.95 -6.87 -0.80
CA LEU A 86 1.78 -7.61 -2.05
C LEU A 86 1.45 -9.08 -1.79
N VAL A 87 2.15 -9.71 -0.84
CA VAL A 87 1.85 -11.10 -0.44
C VAL A 87 0.45 -11.20 0.14
N ALA A 88 0.05 -10.27 1.02
CA ALA A 88 -1.30 -10.21 1.57
C ALA A 88 -2.36 -10.08 0.47
N GLN A 89 -2.12 -9.23 -0.54
CA GLN A 89 -2.98 -9.10 -1.70
C GLN A 89 -3.14 -10.44 -2.43
N ILE A 90 -2.05 -11.13 -2.77
CA ILE A 90 -2.09 -12.41 -3.49
C ILE A 90 -2.87 -13.48 -2.69
N ILE A 91 -2.62 -13.57 -1.38
CA ILE A 91 -3.35 -14.50 -0.50
C ILE A 91 -4.84 -14.14 -0.46
N SER A 92 -5.16 -12.85 -0.38
CA SER A 92 -6.54 -12.37 -0.32
C SER A 92 -7.30 -12.59 -1.63
N GLN A 93 -6.63 -12.44 -2.78
CA GLN A 93 -7.17 -12.79 -4.10
C GLN A 93 -7.53 -14.27 -4.20
N LYS A 94 -6.66 -15.15 -3.71
CA LYS A 94 -6.93 -16.59 -3.66
C LYS A 94 -8.15 -16.95 -2.82
N LYS A 95 -8.47 -16.14 -1.81
CA LYS A 95 -9.60 -16.37 -0.89
C LYS A 95 -10.91 -15.73 -1.35
N ALA A 96 -10.86 -14.47 -1.78
CA ALA A 96 -12.04 -13.68 -2.14
C ALA A 96 -12.48 -13.89 -3.60
N GLY A 97 -11.63 -14.47 -4.44
CA GLY A 97 -11.87 -14.62 -5.86
C GLY A 97 -11.50 -13.36 -6.66
N PRO A 98 -11.71 -13.41 -8.00
CA PRO A 98 -11.40 -12.29 -8.88
C PRO A 98 -12.22 -11.03 -8.53
N PRO A 99 -11.70 -9.83 -8.84
CA PRO A 99 -12.44 -8.58 -8.66
C PRO A 99 -13.79 -8.64 -9.39
N ARG A 100 -14.80 -7.99 -8.81
CA ARG A 100 -16.14 -7.93 -9.40
C ARG A 100 -16.00 -7.19 -10.74
N ILE A 101 -16.44 -7.84 -11.82
CA ILE A 101 -16.53 -7.20 -13.13
C ILE A 101 -17.83 -6.40 -13.11
N ASP A 102 -17.74 -5.09 -13.31
CA ASP A 102 -18.93 -4.24 -13.44
C ASP A 102 -19.69 -4.60 -14.72
N GLU A 103 -21.02 -4.47 -14.68
CA GLU A 103 -21.86 -4.74 -15.84
C GLU A 103 -21.50 -3.78 -16.99
N PRO A 104 -21.63 -4.21 -18.26
CA PRO A 104 -21.34 -3.36 -19.40
C PRO A 104 -22.16 -2.07 -19.33
N VAL A 105 -21.48 -0.91 -19.39
CA VAL A 105 -22.17 0.38 -19.49
C VAL A 105 -22.73 0.49 -20.90
N GLU A 106 -24.04 0.73 -21.03
CA GLU A 106 -24.64 1.06 -22.32
C GLU A 106 -24.05 2.40 -22.81
N PHE A 107 -23.34 2.37 -23.94
CA PHE A 107 -22.88 3.59 -24.58
C PHE A 107 -24.10 4.34 -25.14
N PRO A 108 -24.18 5.67 -24.95
CA PRO A 108 -25.18 6.47 -25.66
C PRO A 108 -25.04 6.16 -27.14
N ARG A 109 -26.10 5.66 -27.76
CA ARG A 109 -26.15 5.62 -29.23
C ARG A 109 -26.26 7.06 -29.68
N ASP A 110 -25.30 7.49 -30.48
CA ASP A 110 -25.34 8.78 -31.15
C ASP A 110 -26.64 8.82 -31.97
N GLU A 111 -27.67 9.51 -31.47
CA GLU A 111 -28.88 9.80 -32.22
C GLU A 111 -28.56 11.01 -33.11
N GLU A 112 -28.58 10.79 -34.43
CA GLU A 112 -28.45 11.80 -35.50
C GLU A 112 -29.40 13.01 -35.34
#